data_AF-A0A090EMF9-F1
#
_entry.id   AF-A0A090EMF9-F1
#
_cell.length_a   1.000
_cell.length_b   1.000
_cell.length_c   1.000
_cell.angle_alpha   90.00
_cell.angle_beta   90.00
_cell.angle_gamma   90.00
#
_symmetry.space_group_name_H-M   'P 1'
#
loop_
_entity.id
_entity.type
_entity.pdbx_description
1 polymer ?
#
loop_
_entity_poly.entity_id
_entity_poly.type
_entity_poly.pdbx_seq_one_letter_code
_entity_poly.pdbx_strand_id
1 'polypeptide(L)'
;MFGNPRVRDAQDDWQSVARFVVGSFRADATRAGAGAEITQLVEELCRISPEFEALWRDNDVVPPHGEGLKRLRHPEIGLIELEFSVFAVDGRPELGMIVYNPATRADAERIQSLIASRSG
;
A
#
# COMPACT_ATOMS: atom_id res chain seq x y z
N MET A 1 7.03 -5.29 0.43
CA MET A 1 6.97 -4.00 1.14
C MET A 1 7.89 -4.02 2.37
N PHE A 2 7.61 -4.84 3.39
CA PHE A 2 8.37 -4.93 4.65
C PHE A 2 9.83 -5.45 4.59
N GLY A 3 10.31 -5.92 3.43
CA GLY A 3 11.71 -6.36 3.22
C GLY A 3 12.47 -5.58 2.14
N ASN A 4 11.90 -4.48 1.64
CA ASN A 4 12.51 -3.71 0.55
C ASN A 4 12.74 -2.25 0.99
N PRO A 5 13.99 -1.85 1.27
CA PRO A 5 14.31 -0.49 1.71
C PRO A 5 13.83 0.59 0.74
N ARG A 6 13.88 0.33 -0.57
CA ARG A 6 13.43 1.30 -1.58
C ARG A 6 11.95 1.61 -1.48
N VAL A 7 11.13 0.63 -1.09
CA VAL A 7 9.69 0.85 -0.90
C VAL A 7 9.44 1.75 0.30
N ARG A 8 10.22 1.56 1.37
CA ARG A 8 10.17 2.38 2.59
C ARG A 8 10.60 3.82 2.30
N ASP A 9 11.74 4.01 1.65
CA ASP A 9 12.30 5.33 1.36
C ASP A 9 11.41 6.16 0.41
N ALA A 10 10.61 5.48 -0.41
CA ALA A 10 9.64 6.13 -1.29
C ALA A 10 8.37 6.61 -0.56
N GLN A 11 8.08 6.14 0.65
CA GLN A 11 6.91 6.59 1.40
C GLN A 11 7.28 7.82 2.25
N ASP A 12 6.51 8.89 2.12
CA ASP A 12 6.70 10.08 2.97
C ASP A 12 6.33 9.80 4.44
N ASP A 13 5.20 9.12 4.65
CA ASP A 13 4.77 8.59 5.94
C ASP A 13 4.72 7.05 5.88
N TRP A 14 5.90 6.45 5.99
CA TRP A 14 6.04 4.99 6.02
C TRP A 14 5.17 4.33 7.09
N GLN A 15 5.07 4.93 8.28
CA GLN A 15 4.41 4.29 9.41
C GLN A 15 2.90 4.16 9.18
N SER A 16 2.26 5.20 8.65
CA SER A 16 0.84 5.15 8.27
C SER A 16 0.59 4.15 7.14
N VAL A 17 1.47 4.12 6.13
CA VAL A 17 1.36 3.14 5.02
C VAL A 17 1.54 1.71 5.52
N ALA A 18 2.50 1.47 6.42
CA ALA A 18 2.75 0.18 7.01
C ALA A 18 1.53 -0.34 7.78
N ARG A 19 0.95 0.50 8.67
CA ARG A 19 -0.27 0.16 9.41
C ARG A 19 -1.44 -0.17 8.48
N PHE A 20 -1.66 0.66 7.47
CA PHE A 20 -2.73 0.43 6.49
C PHE A 20 -2.59 -0.94 5.82
N VAL A 21 -1.41 -1.26 5.30
CA VAL A 21 -1.18 -2.53 4.60
C VAL A 21 -1.28 -3.74 5.52
N VAL A 22 -0.78 -3.67 6.76
CA VAL A 22 -0.96 -4.78 7.72
C VAL A 22 -2.44 -4.98 8.06
N GLY A 23 -3.18 -3.88 8.29
CA GLY A 23 -4.60 -3.94 8.59
C GLY A 23 -5.42 -4.51 7.42
N SER A 24 -5.14 -4.11 6.18
CA SER A 24 -5.77 -4.69 4.98
C SER A 24 -5.42 -6.16 4.81
N PHE A 25 -4.14 -6.53 4.97
CA PHE A 25 -3.71 -7.93 4.88
C PHE A 25 -4.38 -8.81 5.94
N ARG A 26 -4.57 -8.30 7.17
CA ARG A 26 -5.33 -8.99 8.22
C ARG A 26 -6.79 -9.19 7.85
N ALA A 27 -7.44 -8.18 7.28
CA ALA A 27 -8.82 -8.29 6.81
C ALA A 27 -8.95 -9.36 5.71
N ASP A 28 -8.00 -9.41 4.78
CA ASP A 28 -7.94 -10.43 3.72
C ASP A 28 -7.70 -11.84 4.27
N ALA A 29 -6.73 -11.98 5.18
CA ALA A 29 -6.43 -13.23 5.87
C ALA A 29 -7.65 -13.76 6.65
N THR A 30 -8.40 -12.87 7.31
CA THR A 30 -9.62 -13.23 8.04
C THR A 30 -10.72 -13.67 7.09
N ARG A 31 -10.91 -12.96 5.97
CA ARG A 31 -11.92 -13.27 4.94
C ARG A 31 -11.66 -14.60 4.25
N ALA A 32 -10.41 -14.90 3.92
CA ALA A 32 -10.02 -16.16 3.28
C ALA A 32 -10.11 -17.38 4.23
N GLY A 33 -10.23 -17.14 5.54
CA GLY A 33 -10.14 -18.16 6.58
C GLY A 33 -8.70 -18.49 6.94
N ALA A 34 -8.48 -18.99 8.16
CA ALA A 34 -7.15 -19.31 8.67
C ALA A 34 -6.58 -20.61 8.05
N GLY A 35 -6.30 -20.57 6.75
CA GLY A 35 -5.59 -21.64 6.05
C GLY A 35 -4.12 -21.73 6.50
N ALA A 36 -3.55 -22.93 6.37
CA ALA A 36 -2.14 -23.17 6.71
C ALA A 36 -1.18 -22.24 5.93
N GLU A 37 -1.51 -21.93 4.68
CA GLU A 37 -0.71 -21.06 3.80
C GLU A 37 -0.64 -19.62 4.31
N ILE A 38 -1.76 -19.04 4.76
CA ILE A 38 -1.80 -17.67 5.32
C ILE A 38 -1.01 -17.62 6.62
N THR A 39 -1.14 -18.65 7.46
CA THR A 39 -0.40 -18.74 8.72
C THR A 39 1.11 -18.77 8.47
N GLN A 40 1.55 -19.62 7.53
CA GLN A 40 2.97 -19.73 7.17
C GLN A 40 3.52 -18.41 6.61
N LEU A 41 2.75 -17.72 5.77
CA LEU A 41 3.15 -16.42 5.23
C LEU A 41 3.29 -15.35 6.32
N VAL A 42 2.35 -15.30 7.26
CA VAL A 42 2.43 -14.40 8.42
C VAL A 42 3.68 -14.68 9.25
N GLU A 43 3.97 -15.95 9.53
CA GLU A 43 5.16 -16.36 10.28
C GLU A 43 6.47 -15.97 9.57
N GLU A 44 6.53 -16.13 8.24
CA GLU A 44 7.66 -15.69 7.44
C GLU A 44 7.84 -14.16 7.50
N LEU A 45 6.75 -13.40 7.30
CA LEU A 45 6.77 -11.93 7.33
C LEU A 45 7.20 -11.39 8.70
N CYS A 46 6.70 -11.97 9.79
CA CYS A 46 7.12 -11.63 11.15
C CYS A 46 8.62 -11.88 11.37
N ARG A 47 9.16 -12.96 10.79
CA ARG A 47 10.59 -13.31 10.94
C ARG A 47 11.52 -12.35 10.20
N ILE A 48 11.12 -11.89 9.02
CA ILE A 48 11.95 -11.02 8.18
C ILE A 48 11.76 -9.53 8.51
N SER A 49 10.72 -9.16 9.25
CA SER A 49 10.42 -7.77 9.58
C SER A 49 9.87 -7.62 11.00
N PRO A 50 10.70 -7.17 11.96
CA PRO A 50 10.24 -6.85 13.32
C PRO A 50 9.12 -5.79 13.36
N GLU A 51 9.11 -4.90 12.37
CA GLU A 51 8.06 -3.89 12.23
C GLU A 51 6.73 -4.51 11.81
N PHE A 52 6.74 -5.46 10.85
CA PHE A 52 5.54 -6.23 10.52
C PHE A 52 5.04 -7.02 11.73
N GLU A 53 5.94 -7.68 12.47
CA GLU A 53 5.59 -8.44 13.66
C GLU A 53 4.89 -7.56 14.71
N ALA A 54 5.42 -6.36 14.97
CA ALA A 54 4.83 -5.40 15.90
C ALA A 54 3.42 -4.98 15.45
N LEU A 55 3.28 -4.53 14.21
CA LEU A 55 1.99 -4.09 13.65
C LEU A 55 0.97 -5.22 13.56
N TRP A 56 1.42 -6.45 13.28
CA TRP A 56 0.55 -7.61 13.28
C TRP A 56 0.03 -7.88 14.68
N ARG A 57 0.88 -7.83 15.72
CA ARG A 57 0.44 -8.03 17.12
C ARG A 57 -0.57 -6.99 17.61
N ASP A 58 -0.47 -5.75 17.15
CA ASP A 58 -1.39 -4.68 17.53
C ASP A 58 -2.85 -4.96 17.08
N ASN A 59 -3.04 -5.87 16.12
CA ASN A 59 -4.34 -6.40 15.69
C ASN A 59 -5.33 -5.34 15.16
N ASP A 60 -4.80 -4.23 14.65
CA ASP A 60 -5.59 -3.21 13.96
C ASP A 60 -6.18 -3.78 12.66
N VAL A 61 -7.48 -3.55 12.47
CA VAL A 61 -8.18 -3.89 11.23
C VAL A 61 -8.59 -2.60 10.54
N VAL A 62 -8.09 -2.41 9.32
CA VAL A 62 -8.48 -1.30 8.47
C VAL A 62 -9.55 -1.79 7.50
N PRO A 63 -10.65 -1.04 7.28
CA PRO A 63 -11.65 -1.41 6.29
C PRO A 63 -11.02 -1.64 4.91
N PRO A 64 -11.44 -2.69 4.16
CA PRO A 64 -10.90 -2.99 2.84
C PRO A 64 -11.28 -1.96 1.77
N HIS A 65 -12.18 -1.04 2.09
CA HIS A 65 -12.66 0.01 1.21
C HIS A 65 -12.40 1.35 1.88
N GLY A 66 -11.80 2.27 1.13
CA GLY A 66 -11.41 3.57 1.64
C GLY A 66 -10.88 4.47 0.55
N GLU A 67 -10.83 5.75 0.88
CA GLU A 67 -10.18 6.78 0.10
C GLU A 67 -9.12 7.46 0.96
N GLY A 68 -8.20 8.19 0.33
CA GLY A 68 -7.24 8.96 1.07
C GLY A 68 -6.20 9.61 0.18
N LEU A 69 -5.20 10.20 0.83
CA LEU A 69 -4.08 10.84 0.18
C LEU A 69 -2.81 10.01 0.37
N LYS A 70 -2.15 9.67 -0.72
CA LYS A 70 -0.88 8.96 -0.75
C LYS A 70 0.23 9.92 -1.13
N ARG A 71 1.21 10.07 -0.24
CA ARG A 71 2.41 10.88 -0.44
C ARG A 71 3.59 10.01 -0.81
N LEU A 72 4.19 10.25 -1.97
CA LEU A 72 5.32 9.48 -2.49
C LEU A 72 6.50 10.38 -2.80
N ARG A 73 7.69 9.97 -2.35
CA ARG A 73 8.96 10.60 -2.72
C ARG A 73 9.52 9.88 -3.94
N HIS A 74 9.27 10.43 -5.12
CA HIS A 74 9.83 9.92 -6.36
C HIS A 74 11.28 10.41 -6.53
N PRO A 75 12.24 9.54 -6.89
CA PRO A 75 13.66 9.92 -6.97
C PRO A 75 13.96 11.02 -7.99
N GLU A 76 13.15 11.13 -9.05
CA GLU A 76 13.39 12.09 -10.14
C GLU A 76 12.52 13.35 -10.06
N ILE A 77 11.28 13.24 -9.56
CA ILE A 77 10.29 14.34 -9.58
C ILE A 77 9.92 14.83 -8.18
N GLY A 78 10.60 14.32 -7.15
CA GLY A 78 10.41 14.71 -5.77
C GLY A 78 9.11 14.19 -5.16
N LEU A 79 8.61 14.91 -4.16
CA LEU A 79 7.35 14.59 -3.49
C LEU A 79 6.16 14.82 -4.45
N ILE A 80 5.32 13.80 -4.57
CA ILE A 80 4.02 13.87 -5.25
C ILE A 80 2.92 13.37 -4.33
N GLU A 81 1.74 13.96 -4.48
CA GLU A 81 0.54 13.54 -3.77
C GLU A 81 -0.47 12.94 -4.74
N LEU A 82 -1.03 11.80 -4.35
CA LEU A 82 -2.03 11.06 -5.12
C LEU A 82 -3.25 10.82 -4.23
N GLU A 83 -4.40 11.32 -4.62
CA GLU A 83 -5.65 10.83 -4.08
C GLU A 83 -5.85 9.38 -4.54
N PHE A 84 -6.32 8.53 -3.65
CA PHE A 84 -6.64 7.15 -4.00
C PHE A 84 -8.06 6.77 -3.56
N SER A 85 -8.65 5.86 -4.31
CA SER A 85 -9.93 5.23 -3.98
C SER A 85 -9.84 3.73 -4.21
N VAL A 86 -10.33 2.94 -3.26
CA VAL A 86 -10.37 1.47 -3.34
C VAL A 86 -11.79 0.99 -3.61
N PHE A 87 -11.95 0.18 -4.65
CA PHE A 87 -13.22 -0.37 -5.10
C PHE A 87 -13.21 -1.90 -4.99
N ALA A 88 -14.33 -2.49 -4.57
CA ALA A 88 -14.57 -3.93 -4.69
C ALA A 88 -14.85 -4.30 -6.16
N VAL A 89 -14.44 -5.50 -6.56
CA VAL A 89 -14.81 -6.06 -7.88
C VAL A 89 -16.03 -6.96 -7.73
N ASP A 90 -17.13 -6.61 -8.40
CA ASP A 90 -18.37 -7.37 -8.31
C ASP A 90 -18.18 -8.82 -8.80
N GLY A 91 -18.78 -9.76 -8.08
CA GLY A 91 -18.62 -11.20 -8.31
C GLY A 91 -17.23 -11.79 -7.98
N ARG A 92 -16.26 -10.98 -7.56
CA ARG A 92 -14.88 -11.40 -7.24
C ARG A 92 -14.40 -10.76 -5.92
N PRO A 93 -14.92 -11.17 -4.75
CA PRO A 93 -14.64 -10.55 -3.44
C PRO A 93 -13.17 -10.67 -2.97
N GLU A 94 -12.36 -11.47 -3.66
CA GLU A 94 -10.92 -11.57 -3.46
C GLU A 94 -10.12 -10.52 -4.25
N LEU A 95 -10.77 -9.77 -5.15
CA LEU A 95 -10.14 -8.71 -5.95
C LEU A 95 -10.56 -7.31 -5.48
N GLY A 96 -9.60 -6.38 -5.54
CA GLY A 96 -9.83 -4.95 -5.34
C GLY A 96 -9.17 -4.13 -6.44
N MET A 97 -9.80 -3.02 -6.83
CA MET A 97 -9.24 -2.04 -7.76
C MET A 97 -8.86 -0.78 -6.98
N ILE A 98 -7.64 -0.29 -7.17
CA ILE A 98 -7.20 0.97 -6.59
C ILE A 98 -6.94 1.94 -7.72
N VAL A 99 -7.62 3.09 -7.69
CA VAL A 99 -7.38 4.19 -8.61
C VAL A 99 -6.55 5.25 -7.89
N TYR A 100 -5.50 5.75 -8.53
CA TYR A 100 -4.70 6.87 -8.06
C TYR A 100 -4.86 8.05 -9.01
N ASN A 101 -5.18 9.22 -8.47
CA ASN A 101 -5.30 10.48 -9.21
C ASN A 101 -4.33 11.51 -8.62
N PRO A 102 -3.62 12.30 -9.44
CA PRO A 102 -2.80 13.39 -8.90
C PRO A 102 -3.65 14.36 -8.08
N ALA A 103 -3.24 14.63 -6.85
CA ALA A 103 -4.00 15.48 -5.93
C ALA A 103 -4.06 16.94 -6.40
N THR A 104 -3.04 17.37 -7.16
CA THR A 104 -2.99 18.71 -7.72
C THR A 104 -2.58 18.70 -9.20
N ARG A 105 -2.87 19.81 -9.89
CA ARG A 105 -2.37 20.04 -11.25
C ARG A 105 -0.85 19.99 -11.32
N ALA A 106 -0.15 20.50 -10.30
CA ALA A 106 1.31 20.47 -10.26
C ALA A 106 1.84 19.03 -10.15
N ASP A 107 1.17 18.16 -9.38
CA ASP A 107 1.51 16.74 -9.32
C ASP A 107 1.29 16.06 -10.67
N ALA A 108 0.18 16.38 -11.36
CA ALA A 108 -0.10 15.87 -12.70
C ALA A 108 1.01 16.29 -13.70
N GLU A 109 1.42 17.55 -13.70
CA GLU A 109 2.48 18.07 -14.59
C GLU A 109 3.84 17.40 -14.33
N ARG A 110 4.18 17.15 -13.06
CA ARG A 110 5.40 16.39 -12.69
C ARG A 110 5.36 14.96 -13.21
N ILE A 111 4.24 14.26 -13.03
CA ILE A 111 4.04 12.88 -13.49
C ILE A 111 4.09 12.82 -15.02
N GLN A 112 3.44 13.76 -15.72
CA GLN A 112 3.48 13.83 -17.19
C GLN A 112 4.90 14.05 -17.71
N SER A 113 5.68 14.91 -17.05
CA SER A 113 7.08 15.16 -17.42
C SER A 113 7.93 13.89 -17.30
N LEU A 114 7.72 13.09 -16.25
CA LEU A 114 8.38 11.79 -16.07
C LEU A 114 7.99 10.77 -17.14
N ILE A 115 6.71 10.73 -17.53
CA ILE A 115 6.24 9.80 -18.59
C ILE A 115 6.85 10.19 -19.94
N ALA A 116 6.88 11.48 -20.25
CA ALA A 116 7.47 12.00 -21.49
C ALA A 116 8.97 11.69 -21.57
N SER A 117 9.72 11.85 -20.47
CA SER A 117 11.17 11.59 -20.44
C SER A 117 11.55 10.12 -20.58
N ARG A 118 10.60 9.20 -20.40
CA ARG A 118 10.78 7.74 -20.54
C ARG A 118 10.27 7.19 -21.87
N SER A 119 9.56 8.01 -22.63
CA SER A 119 8.99 7.65 -23.93
C SER A 119 9.88 8.07 -25.12
N GLY A 120 11.05 8.67 -24.83
CA GLY A 120 12.10 8.99 -25.80
C GLY A 120 13.32 8.10 -25.61
#